data_AF-A0A1V3RIR5-F1
#
_entry.id   AF-A0A1V3RIR5-F1
#
_cell.length_a   1.000
_cell.length_b   1.000
_cell.length_c   1.000
_cell.angle_alpha   90.00
_cell.angle_beta   90.00
_cell.angle_gamma   90.00
#
_symmetry.space_group_name_H-M   'P 1'
#
loop_
_entity.id
_entity.type
_entity.pdbx_description
1 polymer ?
#
loop_
_entity_poly.entity_id
_entity_poly.type
_entity_poly.pdbx_seq_one_letter_code
_entity_poly.pdbx_strand_id
1 'polypeptide(L)'
;MKRFILIALTALSFYSCSDPIDSDNAQNCGDVRNVTYENFKYCGQPKENPTKPIYVLINSNEELQKHFAACDVSALPDFTQKRVLGLLAGPKPTSGYDIKIQSVIEDDCQILVQYSEKVPGANEVVLQAITYPAEYIVLPKSTKPILFSKVSTDIDYAIVGTYFGQCTGADCYQFYKVENHKVTKYPTVNNFPAEFNQTNYKALIFKDDYAGFLSKIPAEIKNLKGQTKILGSPDAHDQGGVYFEWSQGGVVTKIYLDTDNTTDQTADVIAFKKVIQDKIVQLKTKS
;
A
#
# COMPACT_ATOMS: atom_id res chain seq x y z
N MET A 1 67.06 8.71 22.00
CA MET A 1 66.25 7.90 21.08
C MET A 1 64.99 7.44 21.79
N LYS A 2 63.81 7.97 21.44
CA LYS A 2 62.49 7.39 21.75
C LYS A 2 61.51 7.97 20.73
N ARG A 3 61.11 7.15 19.76
CA ARG A 3 60.14 7.51 18.71
C ARG A 3 58.74 7.31 19.28
N PHE A 4 57.93 8.36 19.33
CA PHE A 4 56.50 8.25 19.56
C PHE A 4 55.81 8.03 18.22
N ILE A 5 55.27 6.82 18.04
CA ILE A 5 54.40 6.49 16.91
C ILE A 5 53.01 7.00 17.28
N LEU A 6 52.54 8.03 16.59
CA LEU A 6 51.16 8.50 16.65
C LEU A 6 50.32 7.55 15.78
N ILE A 7 49.55 6.65 16.41
CA ILE A 7 48.55 5.84 15.72
C ILE A 7 47.27 6.68 15.66
N ALA A 8 46.96 7.20 14.47
CA ALA A 8 45.68 7.84 14.19
C ALA A 8 44.61 6.75 14.12
N LEU A 9 43.80 6.63 15.18
CA LEU A 9 42.61 5.79 15.19
C LEU A 9 41.49 6.55 14.44
N THR A 10 41.35 6.31 13.14
CA THR A 10 40.17 6.75 12.39
C THR A 10 38.97 5.91 12.84
N ALA A 11 38.16 6.48 13.73
CA ALA A 11 36.85 5.93 14.08
C ALA A 11 35.93 6.07 12.86
N LEU A 12 35.85 5.02 12.04
CA LEU A 12 34.80 4.85 11.05
C LEU A 12 33.50 4.55 11.80
N SER A 13 32.73 5.59 12.09
CA SER A 13 31.35 5.44 12.56
C SER A 13 30.50 4.89 11.41
N PHE A 14 30.26 3.59 11.41
CA PHE A 14 29.22 2.97 10.60
C PHE A 14 27.86 3.41 11.16
N TYR A 15 27.32 4.53 10.65
CA TYR A 15 25.92 4.85 10.83
C TYR A 15 25.10 3.89 9.96
N SER A 16 24.75 2.72 10.50
CA SER A 16 23.54 2.03 10.05
C SER A 16 22.38 2.67 10.80
N CYS A 17 21.66 3.59 10.17
CA CYS A 17 20.50 4.25 10.79
C CYS A 17 19.34 3.24 10.88
N SER A 18 19.32 2.46 11.96
CA SER A 18 18.15 1.74 12.45
C SER A 18 17.77 2.31 13.80
N ASP A 19 16.69 3.08 13.84
CA ASP A 19 16.22 3.71 15.07
C ASP A 19 14.97 2.98 15.60
N PRO A 20 14.72 3.05 16.92
CA PRO A 20 13.45 2.63 17.50
C PRO A 20 12.26 3.37 16.86
N ILE A 21 11.11 2.71 16.82
CA ILE A 21 9.85 3.38 16.48
C ILE A 21 9.33 4.04 17.77
N ASP A 22 9.70 5.30 17.99
CA ASP A 22 9.19 6.10 19.09
C ASP A 22 8.06 7.02 18.61
N SER A 23 7.00 7.13 19.42
CA SER A 23 5.84 7.99 19.14
C SER A 23 6.10 9.39 19.67
N ASP A 24 6.88 10.18 18.94
CA ASP A 24 7.03 11.60 19.26
C ASP A 24 5.77 12.39 18.87
N ASN A 25 5.44 13.41 19.67
CA ASN A 25 4.32 14.29 19.39
C ASN A 25 4.61 15.08 18.11
N ALA A 26 3.83 14.83 17.06
CA ALA A 26 3.90 15.57 15.82
C ALA A 26 3.71 17.07 16.09
N GLN A 27 4.75 17.86 15.80
CA GLN A 27 4.65 19.31 15.86
C GLN A 27 3.82 19.79 14.66
N ASN A 28 2.75 20.55 14.88
CA ASN A 28 1.92 21.06 13.78
C ASN A 28 2.66 22.21 13.08
N CYS A 29 3.34 21.88 11.98
CA CYS A 29 4.18 22.80 11.20
C CYS A 29 3.59 23.14 9.83
N GLY A 30 2.39 23.71 9.80
CA GLY A 30 1.79 24.21 8.57
C GLY A 30 0.95 23.16 7.82
N ASP A 31 0.92 23.27 6.50
CA ASP A 31 -0.03 22.50 5.68
C ASP A 31 0.40 21.04 5.52
N VAL A 32 -0.48 20.15 5.97
CA VAL A 32 -0.33 18.69 5.84
C VAL A 32 -0.69 18.26 4.42
N ARG A 33 0.20 17.48 3.81
CA ARG A 33 0.06 16.96 2.45
C ARG A 33 0.41 15.48 2.40
N ASN A 34 -0.35 14.72 1.60
CA ASN A 34 -0.06 13.30 1.38
C ASN A 34 1.25 13.15 0.60
N VAL A 35 2.03 12.14 0.92
CA VAL A 35 3.25 11.77 0.20
C VAL A 35 2.93 10.58 -0.71
N THR A 36 3.38 10.61 -1.95
CA THR A 36 3.29 9.43 -2.83
C THR A 36 4.34 8.40 -2.41
N TYR A 37 3.93 7.14 -2.34
CA TYR A 37 4.82 6.03 -2.07
C TYR A 37 4.34 4.76 -2.77
N GLU A 38 5.25 3.83 -3.02
CA GLU A 38 4.95 2.56 -3.67
C GLU A 38 5.51 1.41 -2.84
N ASN A 39 4.87 0.25 -2.89
CA ASN A 39 5.39 -0.92 -2.18
C ASN A 39 6.73 -1.34 -2.78
N PHE A 40 7.68 -1.67 -1.91
CA PHE A 40 8.99 -2.16 -2.33
C PHE A 40 9.08 -3.66 -2.08
N LYS A 41 9.31 -4.42 -3.15
CA LYS A 41 9.58 -5.86 -3.06
C LYS A 41 11.00 -6.12 -3.56
N TYR A 42 11.82 -6.71 -2.69
CA TYR A 42 13.16 -7.13 -3.02
C TYR A 42 13.24 -8.66 -3.00
N CYS A 43 13.92 -9.26 -3.98
CA CYS A 43 14.04 -10.73 -4.05
C CYS A 43 14.99 -11.31 -3.00
N GLY A 44 15.91 -10.49 -2.48
CA GLY A 44 16.85 -10.89 -1.45
C GLY A 44 16.18 -11.07 -0.10
N GLN A 45 16.54 -12.13 0.61
CA GLN A 45 16.10 -12.31 1.99
C GLN A 45 16.80 -11.29 2.91
N PRO A 46 16.13 -10.79 3.96
CA PRO A 46 16.79 -10.01 5.02
C PRO A 46 17.97 -10.81 5.60
N LYS A 47 19.12 -10.17 5.79
CA LYS A 47 20.33 -10.81 6.35
C LYS A 47 20.22 -11.03 7.85
N GLU A 48 19.52 -10.12 8.52
CA GLU A 48 19.31 -10.15 9.97
C GLU A 48 17.85 -9.85 10.28
N ASN A 49 17.32 -10.55 11.26
CA ASN A 49 16.00 -10.29 11.78
C ASN A 49 16.10 -9.34 12.99
N PRO A 50 15.24 -8.31 13.08
CA PRO A 50 15.27 -7.39 14.19
C PRO A 50 14.78 -8.07 15.47
N THR A 51 15.38 -7.70 16.61
CA THR A 51 15.01 -8.22 17.94
C THR A 51 13.90 -7.42 18.61
N LYS A 52 13.60 -6.23 18.10
CA LYS A 52 12.55 -5.31 18.57
C LYS A 52 11.96 -4.56 17.36
N PRO A 53 10.79 -3.90 17.50
CA PRO A 53 10.28 -3.04 16.44
C PRO A 53 11.28 -1.92 16.10
N ILE A 54 11.58 -1.77 14.82
CA ILE A 54 12.51 -0.76 14.29
C ILE A 54 12.02 -0.27 12.93
N TYR A 55 12.55 0.86 12.49
CA TYR A 55 12.52 1.23 11.08
C TYR A 55 13.94 1.27 10.49
N VAL A 56 14.03 1.18 9.17
CA VAL A 56 15.28 1.32 8.43
C VAL A 56 15.08 2.28 7.25
N LEU A 57 16.07 3.12 7.00
CA LEU A 57 16.13 3.96 5.82
C LEU A 57 17.28 3.50 4.92
N ILE A 58 16.94 3.22 3.67
CA ILE A 58 17.89 2.75 2.65
C ILE A 58 17.94 3.80 1.55
N ASN A 59 19.06 4.49 1.47
CA ASN A 59 19.32 5.64 0.62
C ASN A 59 20.27 5.33 -0.54
N SER A 60 20.79 4.11 -0.63
CA SER A 60 21.69 3.67 -1.68
C SER A 60 21.63 2.16 -1.91
N ASN A 61 22.20 1.70 -3.02
CA ASN A 61 22.34 0.27 -3.29
C ASN A 61 23.27 -0.41 -2.26
N GLU A 62 24.33 0.26 -1.82
CA GLU A 62 25.23 -0.29 -0.81
C GLU A 62 24.51 -0.52 0.52
N GLU A 63 23.63 0.40 0.93
CA GLU A 63 22.78 0.22 2.12
C GLU A 63 21.79 -0.93 1.94
N LEU A 64 21.18 -1.05 0.76
CA LEU A 64 20.28 -2.17 0.46
C LEU A 64 21.00 -3.52 0.64
N GLN A 65 22.22 -3.62 0.10
CA GLN A 65 23.04 -4.83 0.22
C GLN A 65 23.56 -5.07 1.65
N LYS A 66 23.51 -4.10 2.56
CA LYS A 66 23.77 -4.37 3.99
C LYS A 66 22.59 -5.07 4.65
N HIS A 67 21.36 -4.71 4.27
CA HIS A 67 20.15 -5.26 4.88
C HIS A 67 19.66 -6.56 4.24
N PHE A 68 19.90 -6.75 2.94
CA PHE A 68 19.39 -7.89 2.18
C PHE A 68 20.50 -8.66 1.49
N ALA A 69 20.29 -9.96 1.31
CA ALA A 69 21.12 -10.79 0.43
C ALA A 69 20.99 -10.31 -1.02
N ALA A 70 22.08 -10.35 -1.79
CA ALA A 70 22.02 -10.00 -3.20
C ALA A 70 21.09 -10.95 -3.97
N CYS A 71 20.43 -10.43 -5.00
CA CYS A 71 19.65 -11.22 -5.93
C CYS A 71 19.67 -10.58 -7.33
N ASP A 72 19.54 -11.42 -8.36
CA ASP A 72 19.84 -11.03 -9.75
C ASP A 72 18.71 -10.27 -10.47
N VAL A 73 17.52 -10.18 -9.86
CA VAL A 73 16.27 -9.80 -10.57
C VAL A 73 15.36 -8.89 -9.74
N SER A 74 15.85 -7.72 -9.33
CA SER A 74 14.99 -6.68 -8.75
C SER A 74 15.28 -5.31 -9.35
N ALA A 75 14.22 -4.65 -9.85
CA ALA A 75 14.28 -3.25 -10.22
C ALA A 75 14.48 -2.41 -8.95
N LEU A 76 15.62 -1.72 -8.87
CA LEU A 76 15.93 -0.84 -7.76
C LEU A 76 15.34 0.56 -8.02
N PRO A 77 14.90 1.27 -6.96
CA PRO A 77 14.52 2.66 -7.10
C PRO A 77 15.73 3.51 -7.48
N ASP A 78 15.48 4.64 -8.15
CA ASP A 78 16.49 5.68 -8.32
C ASP A 78 16.79 6.30 -6.96
N PHE A 79 17.84 5.79 -6.32
CA PHE A 79 18.29 6.25 -5.02
C PHE A 79 18.81 7.70 -5.04
N THR A 80 18.95 8.38 -6.17
CA THR A 80 19.27 9.81 -6.17
C THR A 80 18.06 10.66 -5.78
N GLN A 81 16.85 10.21 -6.15
CA GLN A 81 15.58 10.92 -5.91
C GLN A 81 14.71 10.26 -4.85
N LYS A 82 14.88 8.96 -4.63
CA LYS A 82 14.03 8.12 -3.79
C LYS A 82 14.84 7.42 -2.70
N ARG A 83 14.14 6.92 -1.68
CA ARG A 83 14.68 6.06 -0.63
C ARG A 83 13.68 4.96 -0.31
N VAL A 84 14.15 3.87 0.28
CA VAL A 84 13.27 2.85 0.84
C VAL A 84 13.14 3.07 2.34
N LEU A 85 11.91 3.09 2.85
CA LEU A 85 11.59 2.97 4.26
C LEU A 85 11.12 1.55 4.52
N GLY A 86 11.80 0.84 5.42
CA GLY A 86 11.33 -0.42 5.98
C GLY A 86 10.77 -0.22 7.38
N LEU A 87 9.59 -0.77 7.64
CA LEU A 87 8.97 -0.83 8.95
C LEU A 87 8.93 -2.29 9.39
N LEU A 88 9.65 -2.63 10.46
CA LEU A 88 9.81 -4.01 10.89
C LEU A 88 9.26 -4.18 12.31
N ALA A 89 8.35 -5.15 12.49
CA ALA A 89 7.60 -5.31 13.75
C ALA A 89 8.36 -6.05 14.86
N GLY A 90 9.59 -6.51 14.59
CA GLY A 90 10.32 -7.43 15.48
C GLY A 90 9.74 -8.85 15.47
N PRO A 91 10.19 -9.72 16.39
CA PRO A 91 9.69 -11.09 16.49
C PRO A 91 8.23 -11.11 16.95
N LYS A 92 7.37 -11.85 16.24
CA LYS A 92 5.97 -12.09 16.61
C LYS A 92 5.74 -13.60 16.77
N PRO A 93 4.88 -14.04 17.70
CA PRO A 93 4.77 -15.45 18.07
C PRO A 93 4.04 -16.34 17.04
N THR A 94 3.34 -15.75 16.06
CA THR A 94 2.56 -16.49 15.07
C THR A 94 2.61 -15.84 13.69
N SER A 95 2.15 -16.55 12.66
CA SER A 95 1.99 -16.01 11.30
C SER A 95 0.81 -15.06 11.11
N GLY A 96 -0.02 -14.87 12.15
CA GLY A 96 -1.21 -14.02 12.05
C GLY A 96 -0.95 -12.53 12.29
N TYR A 97 0.25 -12.20 12.76
CA TYR A 97 0.67 -10.81 12.95
C TYR A 97 1.09 -10.20 11.62
N ASP A 98 0.77 -8.92 11.44
CA ASP A 98 1.16 -8.15 10.25
C ASP A 98 1.45 -6.70 10.64
N ILE A 99 2.21 -5.99 9.82
CA ILE A 99 2.47 -4.55 9.99
C ILE A 99 2.24 -3.85 8.65
N LYS A 100 1.46 -2.76 8.67
CA LYS A 100 1.06 -2.06 7.46
C LYS A 100 1.11 -0.54 7.59
N ILE A 101 1.72 0.12 6.62
CA ILE A 101 1.73 1.57 6.44
C ILE A 101 0.37 2.00 5.90
N GLN A 102 -0.38 2.68 6.76
CA GLN A 102 -1.71 3.19 6.48
C GLN A 102 -1.63 4.48 5.67
N SER A 103 -0.74 5.40 6.03
CA SER A 103 -0.52 6.64 5.28
C SER A 103 0.89 7.19 5.50
N VAL A 104 1.33 8.02 4.56
CA VAL A 104 2.52 8.86 4.74
C VAL A 104 2.09 10.28 4.40
N ILE A 105 2.22 11.17 5.37
CA ILE A 105 1.92 12.59 5.22
C ILE A 105 3.17 13.38 5.58
N GLU A 106 3.30 14.57 5.03
CA GLU A 106 4.34 15.51 5.41
C GLU A 106 3.73 16.88 5.70
N ASP A 107 4.35 17.61 6.61
CA ASP A 107 4.17 19.05 6.77
C ASP A 107 5.50 19.74 6.44
N ASP A 108 5.68 21.01 6.80
CA ASP A 108 6.92 21.73 6.46
C ASP A 108 8.14 21.32 7.30
N CYS A 109 7.93 20.70 8.47
CA CYS A 109 8.98 20.27 9.38
C CYS A 109 9.32 18.78 9.23
N GLN A 110 8.33 17.91 9.07
CA GLN A 110 8.48 16.47 9.31
C GLN A 110 7.64 15.62 8.34
N ILE A 111 7.96 14.33 8.30
CA ILE A 111 7.16 13.29 7.65
C ILE A 111 6.55 12.44 8.75
N LEU A 112 5.22 12.29 8.76
CA LEU A 112 4.53 11.37 9.64
C LEU A 112 4.12 10.11 8.88
N VAL A 113 4.62 8.96 9.34
CA VAL A 113 4.23 7.64 8.84
C VAL A 113 3.21 7.04 9.81
N GLN A 114 1.97 6.93 9.35
CA GLN A 114 0.94 6.23 10.10
C GLN A 114 0.97 4.75 9.73
N TYR A 115 1.03 3.89 10.73
CA TYR A 115 1.09 2.44 10.53
C TYR A 115 0.14 1.71 11.48
N SER A 116 -0.26 0.51 11.12
CA SER A 116 -1.04 -0.37 11.96
C SER A 116 -0.32 -1.71 12.14
N GLU A 117 -0.65 -2.40 13.22
CA GLU A 117 -0.25 -3.79 13.43
C GLU A 117 -1.51 -4.64 13.52
N LYS A 118 -1.58 -5.71 12.72
CA LYS A 118 -2.59 -6.75 12.90
C LYS A 118 -2.16 -7.65 14.04
N VAL A 119 -3.07 -7.88 14.97
CA VAL A 119 -2.97 -8.92 16.00
C VAL A 119 -3.98 -10.01 15.60
N PRO A 120 -3.57 -11.29 15.56
CA PRO A 120 -4.50 -12.36 15.24
C PRO A 120 -5.65 -12.43 16.24
N GLY A 121 -6.85 -12.71 15.75
CA GLY A 121 -8.01 -12.92 16.61
C GLY A 121 -7.84 -14.15 17.50
N ALA A 122 -8.52 -14.19 18.66
CA ALA A 122 -8.41 -15.30 19.61
C ALA A 122 -8.69 -16.70 19.01
N ASN A 123 -9.53 -16.74 17.97
CA ASN A 123 -9.92 -17.97 17.27
C ASN A 123 -9.41 -18.02 15.82
N GLU A 124 -8.47 -17.13 15.45
CA GLU A 124 -7.90 -17.14 14.10
C GLU A 124 -6.95 -18.34 13.95
N VAL A 125 -7.17 -19.14 12.91
CA VAL A 125 -6.29 -20.28 12.61
C VAL A 125 -4.98 -19.75 12.02
N VAL A 126 -3.90 -19.83 12.79
CA VAL A 126 -2.58 -19.30 12.44
C VAL A 126 -1.49 -20.31 12.77
N LEU A 127 -0.36 -20.23 12.04
CA LEU A 127 0.80 -21.05 12.33
C LEU A 127 1.52 -20.53 13.59
N GLN A 128 1.79 -21.43 14.52
CA GLN A 128 2.52 -21.14 15.77
C GLN A 128 4.03 -21.19 15.52
N ALA A 129 4.55 -20.17 14.86
CA ALA A 129 5.97 -20.00 14.58
C ALA A 129 6.38 -18.53 14.75
N ILE A 130 7.61 -18.29 15.21
CA ILE A 130 8.15 -16.94 15.29
C ILE A 130 8.26 -16.38 13.88
N THR A 131 7.61 -15.25 13.63
CA THR A 131 7.66 -14.51 12.36
C THR A 131 8.23 -13.11 12.57
N TYR A 132 8.59 -12.45 11.47
CA TYR A 132 9.14 -11.09 11.48
C TYR A 132 8.39 -10.23 10.45
N PRO A 133 7.15 -9.81 10.76
CA PRO A 133 6.38 -8.98 9.84
C PRO A 133 7.12 -7.69 9.51
N ALA A 134 7.14 -7.34 8.23
CA ALA A 134 7.76 -6.13 7.72
C ALA A 134 7.01 -5.61 6.50
N GLU A 135 6.99 -4.29 6.35
CA GLU A 135 6.59 -3.64 5.11
C GLU A 135 7.66 -2.67 4.66
N TYR A 136 7.94 -2.66 3.36
CA TYR A 136 8.88 -1.75 2.74
C TYR A 136 8.16 -0.91 1.69
N ILE A 137 8.42 0.38 1.69
CA ILE A 137 7.90 1.31 0.70
C ILE A 137 9.02 2.16 0.12
N VAL A 138 8.89 2.55 -1.14
CA VAL A 138 9.71 3.58 -1.76
C VAL A 138 8.99 4.92 -1.66
N LEU A 139 9.68 5.94 -1.18
CA LEU A 139 9.17 7.32 -1.12
C LEU A 139 10.24 8.32 -1.60
N PRO A 140 9.86 9.57 -1.93
CA PRO A 140 10.83 10.61 -2.26
C PRO A 140 11.86 10.82 -1.15
N LYS A 141 13.10 11.14 -1.52
CA LYS A 141 14.13 11.57 -0.56
C LYS A 141 13.72 12.88 0.09
N SER A 142 13.96 12.97 1.39
CA SER A 142 13.72 14.16 2.18
C SER A 142 14.69 14.20 3.36
N THR A 143 15.12 15.39 3.72
CA THR A 143 15.95 15.65 4.91
C THR A 143 15.11 15.85 6.16
N LYS A 144 13.77 15.93 6.02
CA LYS A 144 12.87 16.07 7.16
C LYS A 144 12.93 14.83 8.07
N PRO A 145 12.88 15.01 9.41
CA PRO A 145 12.72 13.89 10.33
C PRO A 145 11.47 13.08 10.00
N ILE A 146 11.52 11.78 10.25
CA ILE A 146 10.38 10.87 10.11
C ILE A 146 9.89 10.51 11.50
N LEU A 147 8.62 10.75 11.74
CA LEU A 147 7.90 10.34 12.94
C LEU A 147 6.96 9.19 12.60
N PHE A 148 6.64 8.39 13.61
CA PHE A 148 5.77 7.23 13.46
C PHE A 148 4.59 7.32 14.41
N SER A 149 3.40 7.07 13.89
CA SER A 149 2.18 7.00 14.70
C SER A 149 1.48 5.68 14.43
N LYS A 150 1.32 4.87 15.47
CA LYS A 150 0.47 3.68 15.40
C LYS A 150 -1.00 4.14 15.35
N VAL A 151 -1.74 3.64 14.36
CA VAL A 151 -3.16 3.90 14.15
C VAL A 151 -3.92 2.59 14.00
N SER A 152 -5.25 2.66 14.08
CA SER A 152 -6.11 1.55 13.71
C SER A 152 -5.98 1.24 12.22
N THR A 153 -6.06 -0.03 11.84
CA THR A 153 -6.11 -0.44 10.43
C THR A 153 -7.36 0.10 9.76
N ASP A 154 -7.22 0.68 8.58
CA ASP A 154 -8.36 1.02 7.71
C ASP A 154 -8.93 -0.27 7.12
N ILE A 155 -10.05 -0.74 7.69
CA ILE A 155 -10.79 -1.92 7.23
C ILE A 155 -11.91 -1.57 6.25
N ASP A 156 -12.25 -0.29 6.14
CA ASP A 156 -13.25 0.24 5.23
C ASP A 156 -12.58 0.81 3.98
N TYR A 157 -12.98 0.32 2.81
CA TYR A 157 -12.42 0.77 1.55
C TYR A 157 -13.36 0.45 0.39
N ALA A 158 -13.11 1.09 -0.76
CA ALA A 158 -13.68 0.68 -2.03
C ALA A 158 -12.57 0.39 -3.04
N ILE A 159 -12.69 -0.67 -3.83
CA ILE A 159 -11.86 -0.86 -5.03
C ILE A 159 -12.74 -0.63 -6.24
N VAL A 160 -12.30 0.25 -7.12
CA VAL A 160 -12.93 0.51 -8.42
C VAL A 160 -11.99 0.03 -9.51
N GLY A 161 -12.55 -0.64 -10.52
CA GLY A 161 -11.76 -1.30 -11.54
C GLY A 161 -12.40 -1.29 -12.92
N THR A 162 -11.57 -1.26 -13.96
CA THR A 162 -11.91 -1.83 -15.27
C THR A 162 -10.88 -2.88 -15.63
N TYR A 163 -11.34 -3.93 -16.31
CA TYR A 163 -10.49 -5.01 -16.81
C TYR A 163 -10.93 -5.39 -18.21
N PHE A 164 -9.98 -5.75 -19.07
CA PHE A 164 -10.27 -6.25 -20.41
C PHE A 164 -9.25 -7.32 -20.80
N GLY A 165 -9.68 -8.57 -20.94
CA GLY A 165 -8.82 -9.75 -21.06
C GLY A 165 -8.02 -9.80 -22.37
N GLN A 166 -8.58 -9.32 -23.48
CA GLN A 166 -7.93 -9.31 -24.81
C GLN A 166 -7.16 -8.03 -25.12
N CYS A 167 -7.08 -7.11 -24.15
CA CYS A 167 -6.44 -5.83 -24.36
C CYS A 167 -4.93 -5.97 -24.61
N THR A 168 -4.45 -5.30 -25.65
CA THR A 168 -3.02 -5.12 -25.93
C THR A 168 -2.61 -3.69 -25.59
N GLY A 169 -1.98 -3.47 -24.42
CA GLY A 169 -1.55 -2.13 -24.01
C GLY A 169 -1.32 -1.97 -22.50
N ALA A 170 -0.88 -0.78 -22.09
CA ALA A 170 -0.60 -0.47 -20.67
C ALA A 170 -1.85 -0.17 -19.84
N ASP A 171 -3.03 -0.06 -20.47
CA ASP A 171 -4.26 0.43 -19.85
C ASP A 171 -5.35 -0.63 -19.65
N CYS A 172 -5.03 -1.91 -19.85
CA CYS A 172 -5.99 -3.02 -19.86
C CYS A 172 -6.66 -3.28 -18.50
N TYR A 173 -5.93 -3.01 -17.43
CA TYR A 173 -6.40 -3.16 -16.07
C TYR A 173 -6.15 -1.84 -15.35
N GLN A 174 -7.22 -1.24 -14.83
CA GLN A 174 -7.16 0.02 -14.10
C GLN A 174 -7.84 -0.18 -12.77
N PHE A 175 -7.08 -0.40 -11.72
CA PHE A 175 -7.63 -0.62 -10.37
C PHE A 175 -7.10 0.40 -9.38
N TYR A 176 -8.03 0.92 -8.59
CA TYR A 176 -7.77 1.88 -7.54
C TYR A 176 -8.50 1.49 -6.27
N LYS A 177 -7.79 1.46 -5.14
CA LYS A 177 -8.37 1.42 -3.80
C LYS A 177 -8.55 2.85 -3.31
N VAL A 178 -9.76 3.18 -2.88
CA VAL A 178 -10.13 4.46 -2.28
C VAL A 178 -10.47 4.22 -0.82
N GLU A 179 -9.78 4.97 0.05
CA GLU A 179 -9.89 4.92 1.51
C GLU A 179 -10.10 6.34 2.05
N ASN A 180 -10.39 6.45 3.34
CA ASN A 180 -10.57 7.75 4.01
C ASN A 180 -9.32 8.64 3.95
N HIS A 181 -8.12 8.06 3.93
CA HIS A 181 -6.87 8.81 4.09
C HIS A 181 -6.04 8.88 2.81
N LYS A 182 -6.22 7.91 1.90
CA LYS A 182 -5.42 7.79 0.69
C LYS A 182 -6.20 7.17 -0.47
N VAL A 183 -5.62 7.33 -1.64
CA VAL A 183 -5.94 6.55 -2.83
C VAL A 183 -4.72 5.74 -3.23
N THR A 184 -4.93 4.50 -3.60
CA THR A 184 -3.87 3.58 -4.02
C THR A 184 -4.18 3.05 -5.42
N LYS A 185 -3.22 3.10 -6.34
CA LYS A 185 -3.27 2.46 -7.66
C LYS A 185 -2.60 1.09 -7.61
N TYR A 186 -3.10 0.12 -8.38
CA TYR A 186 -2.47 -1.19 -8.56
C TYR A 186 -1.85 -1.32 -9.97
N PRO A 187 -0.59 -0.90 -10.17
CA PRO A 187 0.01 -0.77 -11.50
C PRO A 187 0.34 -2.09 -12.20
N THR A 188 0.40 -3.22 -11.48
CA THR A 188 0.87 -4.51 -12.02
C THR A 188 -0.22 -5.56 -12.13
N VAL A 189 -1.50 -5.17 -12.06
CA VAL A 189 -2.59 -6.11 -12.35
C VAL A 189 -2.56 -6.40 -13.84
N ASN A 190 -2.26 -7.65 -14.20
CA ASN A 190 -2.18 -8.12 -15.58
C ASN A 190 -3.11 -9.32 -15.84
N ASN A 191 -3.79 -9.81 -14.81
CA ASN A 191 -4.80 -10.84 -14.86
C ASN A 191 -5.87 -10.51 -13.80
N PHE A 192 -7.11 -10.92 -14.04
CA PHE A 192 -8.23 -10.66 -13.15
C PHE A 192 -9.17 -11.88 -13.09
N PRO A 193 -9.68 -12.30 -11.92
CA PRO A 193 -9.63 -11.64 -10.60
C PRO A 193 -8.23 -11.57 -9.99
N ALA A 194 -7.96 -10.51 -9.22
CA ALA A 194 -6.67 -10.24 -8.60
C ALA A 194 -6.76 -10.23 -7.06
N GLU A 195 -5.70 -10.70 -6.39
CA GLU A 195 -5.52 -10.59 -4.95
C GLU A 195 -4.83 -9.25 -4.62
N PHE A 196 -5.64 -8.20 -4.41
CA PHE A 196 -5.14 -6.82 -4.24
C PHE A 196 -4.22 -6.63 -3.03
N ASN A 197 -4.34 -7.47 -1.99
CA ASN A 197 -3.45 -7.48 -0.83
C ASN A 197 -2.03 -8.00 -1.13
N GLN A 198 -1.85 -8.76 -2.22
CA GLN A 198 -0.57 -9.31 -2.68
C GLN A 198 0.00 -8.55 -3.88
N THR A 199 -0.80 -7.67 -4.48
CA THR A 199 -0.47 -6.92 -5.68
C THR A 199 0.42 -5.72 -5.35
N ASN A 200 1.28 -5.32 -6.28
CA ASN A 200 2.04 -4.07 -6.11
C ASN A 200 1.09 -2.88 -6.14
N TYR A 201 1.43 -1.87 -5.36
CA TYR A 201 0.58 -0.73 -5.11
C TYR A 201 1.38 0.57 -5.08
N LYS A 202 0.73 1.67 -5.48
CA LYS A 202 1.25 3.04 -5.41
C LYS A 202 0.21 3.93 -4.75
N ALA A 203 0.49 4.43 -3.55
CA ALA A 203 -0.28 5.47 -2.90
C ALA A 203 -0.07 6.81 -3.61
N LEU A 204 -1.17 7.50 -3.91
CA LEU A 204 -1.21 8.76 -4.65
C LEU A 204 -1.17 9.96 -3.70
N ILE A 205 -0.77 11.12 -4.23
CA ILE A 205 -0.54 12.35 -3.45
C ILE A 205 -1.84 13.04 -2.99
N PHE A 206 -3.01 12.48 -3.28
CA PHE A 206 -4.29 13.09 -2.93
C PHE A 206 -5.16 12.14 -2.12
N LYS A 207 -6.08 12.75 -1.36
CA LYS A 207 -7.21 12.09 -0.72
C LYS A 207 -8.45 12.31 -1.59
N ASP A 208 -9.28 11.28 -1.71
CA ASP A 208 -10.56 11.39 -2.40
C ASP A 208 -11.70 11.65 -1.42
N ASP A 209 -12.84 12.11 -1.95
CA ASP A 209 -14.09 12.18 -1.19
C ASP A 209 -14.72 10.79 -1.09
N TYR A 210 -14.16 9.96 -0.21
CA TYR A 210 -14.62 8.59 0.00
C TYR A 210 -16.08 8.56 0.48
N ALA A 211 -16.46 9.42 1.42
CA ALA A 211 -17.82 9.49 1.94
C ALA A 211 -18.84 9.87 0.85
N GLY A 212 -18.54 10.88 0.03
CA GLY A 212 -19.39 11.27 -1.10
C GLY A 212 -19.39 10.27 -2.26
N PHE A 213 -18.37 9.41 -2.37
CA PHE A 213 -18.42 8.25 -3.26
C PHE A 213 -19.34 7.15 -2.70
N LEU A 214 -19.23 6.80 -1.41
CA LEU A 214 -20.06 5.79 -0.77
C LEU A 214 -21.55 6.14 -0.78
N SER A 215 -21.90 7.42 -0.72
CA SER A 215 -23.30 7.87 -0.78
C SER A 215 -23.97 7.52 -2.11
N LYS A 216 -23.19 7.29 -3.18
CA LYS A 216 -23.68 6.93 -4.51
C LYS A 216 -23.90 5.43 -4.70
N ILE A 217 -23.51 4.60 -3.75
CA ILE A 217 -23.71 3.14 -3.84
C ILE A 217 -25.22 2.83 -3.73
N PRO A 218 -25.82 2.13 -4.73
CA PRO A 218 -27.22 1.72 -4.71
C PRO A 218 -27.60 0.84 -3.51
N ALA A 219 -28.86 0.91 -3.09
CA ALA A 219 -29.38 0.06 -2.02
C ALA A 219 -29.27 -1.43 -2.36
N GLU A 220 -29.46 -1.79 -3.64
CA GLU A 220 -29.28 -3.16 -4.14
C GLU A 220 -27.90 -3.72 -3.79
N ILE A 221 -26.83 -2.95 -4.05
CA ILE A 221 -25.45 -3.36 -3.75
C ILE A 221 -25.21 -3.37 -2.23
N LYS A 222 -25.71 -2.37 -1.49
CA LYS A 222 -25.58 -2.32 -0.03
C LYS A 222 -26.18 -3.54 0.67
N ASN A 223 -27.26 -4.08 0.12
CA ASN A 223 -27.97 -5.22 0.69
C ASN A 223 -27.28 -6.57 0.47
N LEU A 224 -26.23 -6.63 -0.35
CA LEU A 224 -25.49 -7.87 -0.62
C LEU A 224 -24.62 -8.33 0.56
N LYS A 225 -24.19 -7.43 1.44
CA LYS A 225 -23.56 -7.73 2.74
C LYS A 225 -22.53 -8.86 2.70
N GLY A 226 -21.50 -8.71 1.87
CA GLY A 226 -20.41 -9.69 1.77
C GLY A 226 -20.54 -10.69 0.62
N GLN A 227 -21.61 -10.61 -0.17
CA GLN A 227 -21.80 -11.47 -1.32
C GLN A 227 -21.06 -10.94 -2.55
N THR A 228 -20.76 -11.87 -3.46
CA THR A 228 -20.30 -11.57 -4.81
C THR A 228 -21.47 -11.64 -5.78
N LYS A 229 -21.63 -10.65 -6.65
CA LYS A 229 -22.64 -10.65 -7.72
C LYS A 229 -21.99 -10.34 -9.07
N ILE A 230 -22.41 -11.08 -10.09
CA ILE A 230 -22.09 -10.81 -11.50
C ILE A 230 -23.38 -10.32 -12.15
N LEU A 231 -23.30 -9.22 -12.87
CA LEU A 231 -24.42 -8.57 -13.56
C LEU A 231 -24.09 -8.43 -15.04
N GLY A 232 -24.89 -9.06 -15.89
CA GLY A 232 -24.61 -9.27 -17.31
C GLY A 232 -23.60 -10.38 -17.57
N SER A 233 -22.83 -10.27 -18.65
CA SER A 233 -21.77 -11.22 -19.03
C SER A 233 -20.48 -10.45 -19.34
N PRO A 234 -19.79 -9.94 -18.30
CA PRO A 234 -18.58 -9.13 -18.49
C PRO A 234 -17.55 -9.85 -19.36
N ASP A 235 -17.00 -9.12 -20.34
CA ASP A 235 -16.00 -9.59 -21.30
C ASP A 235 -16.43 -10.74 -22.26
N ALA A 236 -17.74 -11.02 -22.39
CA ALA A 236 -18.24 -12.07 -23.30
C ALA A 236 -18.14 -11.71 -24.80
N HIS A 237 -17.98 -10.43 -25.13
CA HIS A 237 -17.83 -9.87 -26.48
C HIS A 237 -16.53 -9.07 -26.62
N ASP A 238 -15.50 -9.42 -25.84
CA ASP A 238 -14.22 -8.71 -25.77
C ASP A 238 -14.38 -7.20 -25.46
N GLN A 239 -15.36 -6.84 -24.63
CA GLN A 239 -15.63 -5.46 -24.19
C GLN A 239 -15.09 -5.15 -22.78
N GLY A 240 -14.47 -6.12 -22.12
CA GLY A 240 -14.06 -6.02 -20.73
C GLY A 240 -15.23 -5.95 -19.75
N GLY A 241 -14.93 -5.48 -18.54
CA GLY A 241 -15.90 -5.30 -17.47
C GLY A 241 -15.51 -4.20 -16.49
N VAL A 242 -16.50 -3.79 -15.70
CA VAL A 242 -16.35 -2.84 -14.60
C VAL A 242 -16.41 -3.62 -13.28
N TYR A 243 -15.49 -3.31 -12.37
CA TYR A 243 -15.39 -3.97 -11.08
C TYR A 243 -15.62 -3.00 -9.93
N PHE A 244 -16.31 -3.48 -8.91
CA PHE A 244 -16.47 -2.79 -7.64
C PHE A 244 -16.31 -3.76 -6.48
N GLU A 245 -15.41 -3.43 -5.56
CA GLU A 245 -15.30 -4.07 -4.25
C GLU A 245 -15.60 -3.03 -3.17
N TRP A 246 -16.37 -3.42 -2.16
CA TRP A 246 -16.64 -2.57 -1.01
C TRP A 246 -16.48 -3.36 0.28
N SER A 247 -15.53 -2.93 1.10
CA SER A 247 -15.38 -3.41 2.46
C SER A 247 -16.05 -2.44 3.43
N GLN A 248 -16.97 -2.96 4.23
CA GLN A 248 -17.60 -2.23 5.33
C GLN A 248 -17.52 -3.08 6.61
N GLY A 249 -16.85 -2.56 7.64
CA GLY A 249 -16.55 -3.31 8.87
C GLY A 249 -15.74 -4.58 8.60
N GLY A 250 -14.94 -4.60 7.52
CA GLY A 250 -14.22 -5.79 7.06
C GLY A 250 -15.07 -6.81 6.29
N VAL A 251 -16.36 -6.57 6.08
CA VAL A 251 -17.24 -7.42 5.24
C VAL A 251 -17.13 -6.96 3.79
N VAL A 252 -16.61 -7.83 2.93
CA VAL A 252 -16.25 -7.49 1.54
C VAL A 252 -17.34 -7.94 0.56
N THR A 253 -18.02 -6.97 -0.07
CA THR A 253 -18.96 -7.18 -1.17
C THR A 253 -18.26 -6.96 -2.51
N LYS A 254 -18.46 -7.85 -3.49
CA LYS A 254 -17.82 -7.75 -4.82
C LYS A 254 -18.88 -7.74 -5.93
N ILE A 255 -18.73 -6.83 -6.90
CA ILE A 255 -19.63 -6.69 -8.04
C ILE A 255 -18.80 -6.70 -9.33
N TYR A 256 -19.18 -7.56 -10.25
CA TYR A 256 -18.67 -7.62 -11.61
C TYR A 256 -19.80 -7.16 -12.54
N LEU A 257 -19.56 -6.11 -13.30
CA LEU A 257 -20.54 -5.45 -14.14
C LEU A 257 -20.13 -5.58 -15.59
N ASP A 258 -21.07 -6.02 -16.42
CA ASP A 258 -20.94 -5.92 -17.86
C ASP A 258 -20.90 -4.44 -18.26
N THR A 259 -20.01 -4.11 -19.20
CA THR A 259 -19.92 -2.77 -19.77
C THR A 259 -21.26 -2.39 -20.42
N ASP A 260 -21.94 -3.34 -21.06
CA ASP A 260 -23.26 -3.14 -21.65
C ASP A 260 -24.35 -3.06 -20.59
N ASN A 261 -25.46 -2.40 -20.92
CA ASN A 261 -26.64 -2.35 -20.05
C ASN A 261 -27.49 -3.60 -20.31
N THR A 262 -27.45 -4.53 -19.37
CA THR A 262 -28.19 -5.79 -19.43
C THR A 262 -29.46 -5.73 -18.58
N THR A 263 -30.42 -6.62 -18.82
CA THR A 263 -31.74 -6.61 -18.19
C THR A 263 -31.71 -6.85 -16.67
N ASP A 264 -30.65 -7.47 -16.17
CA ASP A 264 -30.38 -7.71 -14.76
C ASP A 264 -29.66 -6.55 -14.06
N GLN A 265 -29.27 -5.50 -14.80
CA GLN A 265 -28.78 -4.24 -14.22
C GLN A 265 -29.95 -3.27 -14.04
N THR A 266 -30.28 -2.96 -12.79
CA THR A 266 -31.27 -1.93 -12.47
C THR A 266 -30.79 -0.54 -12.90
N ALA A 267 -31.71 0.42 -13.04
CA ALA A 267 -31.35 1.79 -13.44
C ALA A 267 -30.32 2.43 -12.49
N ASP A 268 -30.42 2.16 -11.18
CA ASP A 268 -29.47 2.64 -10.18
C ASP A 268 -28.11 1.97 -10.32
N VAL A 269 -28.06 0.67 -10.65
CA VAL A 269 -26.81 -0.03 -10.93
C VAL A 269 -26.14 0.52 -12.19
N ILE A 270 -26.90 0.78 -13.26
CA ILE A 270 -26.39 1.41 -14.48
C ILE A 270 -25.81 2.80 -14.19
N ALA A 271 -26.52 3.61 -13.42
CA ALA A 271 -26.04 4.93 -13.01
C ALA A 271 -24.75 4.83 -12.17
N PHE A 272 -24.69 3.88 -11.25
CA PHE A 272 -23.50 3.65 -10.42
C PHE A 272 -22.31 3.09 -11.22
N LYS A 273 -22.54 2.24 -12.21
CA LYS A 273 -21.51 1.78 -13.17
C LYS A 273 -20.83 2.98 -13.83
N LYS A 274 -21.62 3.98 -14.25
CA LYS A 274 -21.07 5.24 -14.79
C LYS A 274 -20.26 6.00 -13.74
N VAL A 275 -20.73 6.08 -12.50
CA VAL A 275 -19.97 6.72 -11.39
C VAL A 275 -18.61 6.05 -11.18
N ILE A 276 -18.53 4.71 -11.27
CA ILE A 276 -17.28 3.95 -11.18
C ILE A 276 -16.36 4.31 -12.34
N GLN A 277 -16.86 4.29 -13.58
CA GLN A 277 -16.07 4.62 -14.77
C GLN A 277 -15.53 6.06 -14.72
N ASP A 278 -16.39 7.03 -14.40
CA ASP A 278 -15.99 8.43 -14.26
C ASP A 278 -14.94 8.62 -13.15
N LYS A 279 -15.08 7.87 -12.04
CA LYS A 279 -14.09 7.85 -10.96
C LYS A 279 -12.76 7.33 -11.48
N ILE A 280 -12.73 6.21 -12.20
CA ILE A 280 -11.49 5.65 -12.76
C ILE A 280 -10.79 6.64 -13.70
N VAL A 281 -11.55 7.33 -14.56
CA VAL A 281 -11.02 8.39 -15.43
C VAL A 281 -10.40 9.52 -14.60
N GLN A 282 -11.11 9.99 -13.56
CA GLN A 282 -10.60 11.02 -12.65
C GLN A 282 -9.30 10.57 -11.97
N LEU A 283 -9.25 9.36 -11.42
CA LEU A 283 -8.09 8.83 -10.70
C LEU A 283 -6.88 8.64 -11.63
N LYS A 284 -7.11 8.23 -12.88
CA LYS A 284 -6.07 8.08 -13.90
C LYS A 284 -5.32 9.39 -14.18
N THR A 285 -6.02 10.53 -14.20
CA THR A 285 -5.38 11.85 -14.42
C THR A 285 -4.45 12.30 -13.29
N LYS A 286 -4.54 11.67 -12.12
CA LYS A 286 -3.80 12.02 -10.91
C LYS A 286 -2.70 11.00 -10.54
N SER A 287 -2.47 10.00 -11.39
CA SER A 287 -1.64 8.81 -11.10
C SER A 287 -0.27 8.82 -11.72
#